data_AF-A0A839H914-F1
#
_entry.id   AF-A0A839H914-F1
#
_cell.length_a   1.000
_cell.length_b   1.000
_cell.length_c   1.000
_cell.angle_alpha   90.00
_cell.angle_beta   90.00
_cell.angle_gamma   90.00
#
_symmetry.space_group_name_H-M   'P 1'
#
loop_
_entity.id
_entity.type
_entity.pdbx_description
1 polymer ?
#
loop_
_entity_poly.entity_id
_entity_poly.type
_entity_poly.pdbx_seq_one_letter_code
_entity_poly.pdbx_strand_id
1 'polypeptide(L)' 'MNKEHGQVTGLIWRGTSELTTYQQLKAYAENNGLTVSTAAKKLIQQALMKK' A
#
# COMPACT_ATOMS: atom_id res chain seq x y z
N MET A 1 -16.25 19.54 11.42
CA MET A 1 -15.84 18.30 10.72
C MET A 1 -14.79 17.61 11.59
N ASN A 2 -15.21 16.62 12.39
CA ASN A 2 -14.33 15.83 13.25
C ASN A 2 -13.49 14.91 12.34
N LYS A 3 -12.21 15.22 12.15
CA LYS A 3 -11.28 14.33 11.47
C LYS A 3 -10.62 13.45 12.53
N GLU A 4 -10.88 12.15 12.48
CA GLU A 4 -10.21 11.17 13.34
C GLU A 4 -8.70 11.16 13.09
N HIS A 5 -7.92 10.98 14.16
CA HIS A 5 -6.47 10.79 14.08
C HIS A 5 -6.15 9.53 13.27
N GLY A 6 -5.71 9.72 12.02
CA GLY A 6 -5.35 8.63 11.10
C GLY A 6 -5.80 8.85 9.65
N GLN A 7 -6.62 9.87 9.38
CA GLN A 7 -7.06 10.16 8.02
C GLN A 7 -5.96 10.91 7.23
N VAL A 8 -5.03 10.14 6.63
CA VAL A 8 -4.15 10.68 5.59
C VAL A 8 -4.99 10.87 4.32
N THR A 9 -5.35 12.13 4.07
CA THR A 9 -6.07 12.59 2.89
C THR A 9 -5.21 12.44 1.63
N GLY A 10 -5.65 11.60 0.71
CA GLY A 10 -5.31 11.63 -0.72
C GLY A 10 -3.83 11.43 -1.07
N LEU A 11 -3.44 10.20 -1.40
CA LEU A 11 -2.22 9.96 -2.18
C LEU A 11 -2.39 10.64 -3.55
N ILE A 12 -1.82 11.83 -3.71
CA ILE A 12 -1.58 12.43 -5.02
C ILE A 12 -0.40 11.66 -5.61
N TRP A 13 -0.68 10.78 -6.56
CA TRP A 13 0.34 10.12 -7.37
C TRP A 13 1.20 11.21 -8.02
N ARG A 14 2.45 11.38 -7.58
CA ARG A 14 3.34 12.43 -8.09
C ARG A 14 3.87 12.09 -9.48
N GLY A 15 3.71 10.85 -9.94
CA GLY A 15 4.01 10.41 -11.30
C GLY A 15 3.50 9.01 -11.64
N THR A 16 3.70 8.61 -12.90
CA THR A 16 3.29 7.30 -13.46
C THR A 16 3.92 6.11 -12.75
N SER A 17 5.13 6.28 -12.20
CA SER A 17 5.85 5.24 -11.46
C SER A 17 5.12 4.83 -10.19
N GLU A 18 4.65 5.79 -9.38
CA GLU A 18 3.93 5.48 -8.14
C GLU A 18 2.61 4.78 -8.46
N LEU A 19 1.89 5.23 -9.51
CA LEU A 19 0.63 4.59 -9.95
C LEU A 19 0.86 3.14 -10.35
N THR A 20 1.95 2.88 -11.08
CA THR A 20 2.35 1.53 -11.49
C THR A 20 2.67 0.67 -10.28
N THR A 21 3.44 1.19 -9.32
CA THR A 21 3.77 0.48 -8.07
C THR A 21 2.52 0.10 -7.29
N TYR A 22 1.52 0.98 -7.21
CA TYR A 22 0.26 0.65 -6.55
C TYR A 22 -0.59 -0.35 -7.31
N GLN A 23 -0.66 -0.24 -8.64
CA GLN A 23 -1.36 -1.24 -9.44
C GLN A 23 -0.76 -2.64 -9.24
N GLN A 24 0.57 -2.73 -9.19
CA GLN A 24 1.27 -3.98 -8.87
C GLN A 24 0.97 -4.48 -7.45
N LEU A 25 1.00 -3.59 -6.45
CA LEU A 25 0.67 -3.94 -5.07
C LEU A 25 -0.80 -4.38 -4.93
N LYS A 26 -1.72 -3.73 -5.65
CA LYS A 26 -3.14 -4.06 -5.67
C LYS A 26 -3.38 -5.43 -6.28
N ALA A 27 -2.78 -5.71 -7.44
CA ALA A 27 -2.87 -7.02 -8.10
C ALA A 27 -2.30 -8.13 -7.21
N TYR A 28 -1.17 -7.88 -6.53
CA TYR A 28 -0.62 -8.81 -5.55
C TYR A 28 -1.60 -9.04 -4.38
N ALA A 29 -2.21 -7.98 -3.85
CA ALA A 29 -3.17 -8.10 -2.75
C ALA A 29 -4.39 -8.93 -3.16
N GLU A 30 -4.97 -8.66 -4.34
CA GLU A 30 -6.12 -9.38 -4.90
C GLU A 30 -5.81 -10.87 -5.11
N ASN A 31 -4.66 -11.19 -5.70
CA ASN A 31 -4.21 -12.58 -5.90
C ASN A 31 -4.04 -13.37 -4.59
N ASN A 32 -3.81 -12.67 -3.48
CA ASN A 32 -3.62 -13.28 -2.17
C ASN A 32 -4.87 -13.14 -1.26
N GLY A 33 -5.97 -12.58 -1.76
CA GLY A 33 -7.17 -12.30 -0.95
C GLY A 33 -6.92 -11.32 0.20
N LEU A 34 -5.97 -10.40 0.04
CA LEU A 34 -5.56 -9.42 1.04
C LEU A 34 -6.05 -8.02 0.69
N THR A 35 -6.15 -7.14 1.70
CA THR A 35 -6.24 -5.70 1.45
C THR A 35 -4.87 -5.15 1.03
N VAL A 36 -4.86 -4.06 0.26
CA VAL A 36 -3.63 -3.39 -0.19
C VAL A 36 -2.71 -3.03 0.99
N SER A 37 -3.28 -2.52 2.08
CA SER A 37 -2.52 -2.16 3.29
C SER A 37 -1.91 -3.37 3.98
N THR A 38 -2.64 -4.49 4.06
CA THR A 38 -2.12 -5.75 4.64
C THR A 38 -0.98 -6.31 3.78
N ALA A 39 -1.15 -6.30 2.46
CA ALA A 39 -0.12 -6.71 1.51
C ALA A 39 1.14 -5.86 1.64
N ALA A 40 1.01 -4.53 1.70
CA ALA A 40 2.14 -3.62 1.90
C ALA A 40 2.90 -3.93 3.20
N LYS A 41 2.18 -4.07 4.32
CA LYS A 41 2.77 -4.41 5.62
C LYS A 41 3.55 -5.72 5.56
N LYS A 42 2.97 -6.74 4.93
CA LYS A 42 3.60 -8.06 4.76
C LYS A 42 4.90 -7.97 3.96
N LEU A 43 4.89 -7.26 2.83
CA LEU A 43 6.08 -7.07 1.99
C LEU A 43 7.19 -6.32 2.74
N ILE A 44 6.84 -5.27 3.49
CA ILE A 44 7.79 -4.53 4.33
C ILE A 44 8.39 -5.44 5.42
N GLN A 45 7.56 -6.22 6.12
CA GLN A 45 8.03 -7.15 7.14
C GLN A 45 8.98 -8.19 6.54
N GLN A 46 8.66 -8.76 5.37
CA GLN A 46 9.53 -9.71 4.68
C GLN A 46 10.87 -9.08 4.27
N ALA A 47 10.86 -7.83 3.78
CA ALA A 47 12.07 -7.12 3.42
C ALA A 47 12.96 -6.82 4.64
N LEU A 48 12.36 -6.48 5.77
CA LEU A 48 13.08 -6.20 7.02
C LEU A 48 13.63 -7.48 7.68
N MET A 49 12.94 -8.61 7.56
CA MET A 49 13.37 -9.91 8.13
C MET A 49 14.43 -10.64 7.29
N LYS A 50 14.67 -10.20 6.05
CA LYS A 50 15.75 -10.73 5.19
C LYS A 50 17.11 -10.07 5.43
N LYS A 51 17.20 -9.15 6.39
CA LYS A 51 18.41 -8.42 6.77
C LYS A 51 18.96 -8.98 8.07
#